data_AF-A0A2K9LUC1-F1
#
_entry.id   AF-A0A2K9LUC1-F1
#
_cell.length_a   1.000
_cell.length_b   1.000
_cell.length_c   1.000
_cell.angle_alpha   90.00
_cell.angle_beta   90.00
_cell.angle_gamma   90.00
#
_symmetry.space_group_name_H-M   'P 1'
#
loop_
_entity.id
_entity.type
_entity.pdbx_description
1 polymer ?
#
loop_
_entity_poly.entity_id
_entity_poly.type
_entity_poly.pdbx_seq_one_letter_code
_entity_poly.pdbx_strand_id
1 'polypeptide(L)'
;MQVKKIIVKNFLNPGEQKFVFNEDQVLTRGIFHNPNEIPMINDLLNGSWIESTLSFEKYYPKFAKKLKDKDMDFQIDALFYLESEELEQLNTILNGLGVLKPYKSRAYYYSIKCIYPFIFPIVSLKPAEFTDETPIGIGNHYEKFFKSSLNKRDILTVMGISAVGRIRDRYFEYKNLNVREDQKVIYRRYLDVIKSTYRYDEEFIKKLGQAIYNIDDGDIINYADEVEFFLRNDSFNNFLETIPLLKEDEMLKNDFAKLIFDVYLVDLKWIYSVRTSNDIVEIRKNLFENYCEKALFSKELLNFFNTKLTVDKKLFDYSVSINHFSNNLDETIVYKGEPQFEKIFEKGAIEPKFVEVKDTKKINNKKIKTLKENLKKTKEQEKKAEKVKKEKVKKVMKDTKKTKKKIEKESKIKKIDK
;
A
#
# COMPACT_ATOMS: atom_id res chain seq x y z
N MET A 1 -27.07 21.14 14.53
CA MET A 1 -25.64 20.89 14.78
C MET A 1 -24.90 21.89 13.93
N GLN A 2 -23.99 22.66 14.49
CA GLN A 2 -23.33 23.74 13.76
C GLN A 2 -21.81 23.62 13.87
N VAL A 3 -21.10 23.68 12.74
CA VAL A 3 -19.65 23.86 12.74
C VAL A 3 -19.35 25.35 12.87
N LYS A 4 -18.70 25.76 13.96
CA LYS A 4 -18.39 27.18 14.22
C LYS A 4 -17.05 27.59 13.63
N LYS A 5 -16.08 26.69 13.66
CA LYS A 5 -14.69 26.97 13.28
C LYS A 5 -14.02 25.68 12.83
N ILE A 6 -13.17 25.77 11.81
CA ILE A 6 -12.24 24.71 11.42
C ILE A 6 -10.82 25.25 11.50
N ILE A 7 -9.90 24.49 12.09
CA ILE A 7 -8.46 24.72 12.04
C ILE A 7 -7.86 23.56 11.28
N VAL A 8 -7.02 23.83 10.29
CA VAL A 8 -6.25 22.81 9.58
C VAL A 8 -4.77 23.11 9.70
N LYS A 9 -3.96 22.09 9.97
CA LYS A 9 -2.49 22.17 10.01
C LYS A 9 -1.95 21.26 8.91
N ASN A 10 -1.03 21.80 8.09
CA ASN A 10 -0.36 21.08 7.02
C ASN A 10 -1.31 20.32 6.09
N PHE A 11 -2.39 20.98 5.65
CA PHE A 11 -3.37 20.42 4.71
C PHE A 11 -3.15 21.03 3.34
N LEU A 12 -2.68 20.23 2.36
CA LEU A 12 -2.26 20.61 1.00
C LEU A 12 -1.08 21.61 0.95
N ASN A 13 -1.05 22.57 1.86
CA ASN A 13 -0.03 23.59 2.06
C ASN A 13 0.50 23.53 3.51
N PRO A 14 1.78 23.85 3.73
CA PRO A 14 2.37 23.88 5.07
C PRO A 14 1.81 25.04 5.90
N GLY A 15 1.72 24.84 7.22
CA GLY A 15 1.28 25.86 8.18
C GLY A 15 -0.14 25.64 8.70
N GLU A 16 -0.64 26.62 9.46
CA GLU A 16 -1.98 26.59 10.04
C GLU A 16 -2.94 27.47 9.24
N GLN A 17 -4.11 26.93 8.92
CA GLN A 17 -5.21 27.67 8.31
C GLN A 17 -6.45 27.59 9.21
N LYS A 18 -7.23 28.66 9.24
CA LYS A 18 -8.42 28.82 10.09
C LYS A 18 -9.60 29.28 9.24
N PHE A 19 -10.70 28.55 9.29
CA PHE A 19 -11.96 28.86 8.62
C PHE A 19 -13.07 29.09 9.65
N VAL A 20 -13.88 30.12 9.47
CA VAL A 20 -14.99 30.49 10.37
C VAL A 20 -16.29 30.60 9.60
N PHE A 21 -17.34 29.99 10.14
CA PHE A 21 -18.64 29.86 9.48
C PHE A 21 -19.72 30.62 10.24
N ASN A 22 -20.76 31.06 9.53
CA ASN A 22 -21.99 31.56 10.13
C ASN A 22 -22.95 30.41 10.50
N GLU A 23 -24.15 30.77 10.95
CA GLU A 23 -25.19 29.81 11.32
C GLU A 23 -25.68 28.98 10.11
N ASP A 24 -25.68 29.56 8.92
CA ASP A 24 -26.03 28.89 7.65
C ASP A 24 -24.92 27.99 7.09
N GLN A 25 -23.84 27.74 7.84
CA GLN A 25 -22.67 26.95 7.41
C GLN A 25 -21.95 27.52 6.18
N VAL A 26 -22.04 28.84 5.97
CA VAL A 26 -21.33 29.58 4.93
C VAL A 26 -20.02 30.12 5.51
N LEU A 27 -18.93 29.93 4.77
CA LEU A 27 -17.62 30.51 5.10
C LEU A 27 -17.70 32.04 5.10
N THR A 28 -17.38 32.67 6.24
CA THR A 28 -17.45 34.14 6.40
C THR A 28 -16.09 34.80 6.48
N ARG A 29 -15.15 34.20 7.23
CA ARG A 29 -13.82 34.78 7.49
C ARG A 29 -12.81 33.70 7.86
N GLY A 30 -11.53 34.03 7.80
CA GLY A 30 -10.47 33.10 8.16
C GLY A 30 -9.08 33.54 7.71
N ILE A 31 -8.11 32.68 7.98
CA ILE A 31 -6.72 32.79 7.53
C ILE A 31 -6.44 31.49 6.77
N PHE A 32 -6.44 31.50 5.45
CA PHE A 32 -6.27 30.29 4.64
C PHE A 32 -5.73 30.61 3.25
N HIS A 33 -5.17 29.61 2.59
CA HIS A 33 -4.59 29.74 1.26
C HIS A 33 -5.67 29.80 0.18
N ASN A 34 -6.67 28.92 0.26
CA ASN A 34 -7.68 28.81 -0.79
C ASN A 34 -9.05 28.39 -0.21
N PRO A 35 -10.12 29.19 -0.39
CA PRO A 35 -11.46 28.82 0.08
C PRO A 35 -12.02 27.58 -0.63
N ASN A 36 -11.50 27.22 -1.81
CA ASN A 36 -11.90 26.00 -2.52
C ASN A 36 -11.38 24.71 -1.84
N GLU A 37 -10.66 24.80 -0.73
CA GLU A 37 -10.31 23.66 0.13
C GLU A 37 -11.51 23.19 0.97
N ILE A 38 -12.51 24.05 1.21
CA ILE A 38 -13.69 23.73 2.03
C ILE A 38 -14.45 22.49 1.56
N PRO A 39 -14.77 22.30 0.26
CA PRO A 39 -15.41 21.07 -0.22
C PRO A 39 -14.64 19.81 0.17
N MET A 40 -13.30 19.81 0.03
CA MET A 40 -12.47 18.66 0.40
C MET A 40 -12.50 18.40 1.90
N ILE A 41 -12.42 19.46 2.72
CA ILE A 41 -12.53 19.36 4.18
C ILE A 41 -13.91 18.84 4.57
N ASN A 42 -14.98 19.30 3.90
CA ASN A 42 -16.35 18.87 4.15
C ASN A 42 -16.54 17.38 3.84
N ASP A 43 -16.01 16.90 2.72
CA ASP A 43 -16.05 15.48 2.36
C ASP A 43 -15.31 14.62 3.42
N LEU A 44 -14.16 15.10 3.89
CA LEU A 44 -13.43 14.45 4.98
C LEU A 44 -14.26 14.41 6.26
N LEU A 45 -14.81 15.52 6.74
CA LEU A 45 -15.65 15.54 7.95
C LEU A 45 -16.87 14.60 7.83
N ASN A 46 -17.40 14.43 6.61
CA ASN A 46 -18.52 13.54 6.30
C ASN A 46 -18.10 12.07 6.06
N GLY A 47 -16.88 11.69 6.44
CA GLY A 47 -16.46 10.29 6.49
C GLY A 47 -15.68 9.78 5.27
N SER A 48 -15.36 10.60 4.27
CA SER A 48 -14.50 10.18 3.14
C SER A 48 -13.10 9.73 3.58
N TRP A 49 -12.70 10.02 4.81
CA TRP A 49 -11.47 9.48 5.40
C TRP A 49 -11.49 7.95 5.54
N ILE A 50 -12.66 7.32 5.62
CA ILE A 50 -12.82 5.86 5.72
C ILE A 50 -12.34 5.19 4.43
N GLU A 51 -12.70 5.76 3.29
CA GLU A 51 -12.30 5.30 1.96
C GLU A 51 -10.81 5.62 1.67
N SER A 52 -10.29 6.65 2.33
CA SER A 52 -8.89 7.10 2.20
C SER A 52 -7.97 6.49 3.27
N THR A 53 -8.39 5.43 3.96
CA THR A 53 -7.59 4.73 4.99
C THR A 53 -6.28 4.13 4.48
N LEU A 54 -6.13 3.99 3.15
CA LEU A 54 -4.98 3.38 2.48
C LEU A 54 -3.89 4.38 2.04
N SER A 55 -4.23 5.67 1.89
CA SER A 55 -3.24 6.75 1.70
C SER A 55 -3.90 8.13 1.92
N PHE A 56 -3.64 8.72 3.08
CA PHE A 56 -3.99 10.12 3.35
C PHE A 56 -2.97 11.11 2.73
N GLU A 57 -1.98 10.59 2.01
CA GLU A 57 -0.83 11.33 1.47
C GLU A 57 -1.25 12.41 0.47
N LYS A 58 -2.35 12.20 -0.26
CA LYS A 58 -2.91 13.20 -1.18
C LYS A 58 -3.29 14.53 -0.50
N TYR A 59 -3.50 14.51 0.81
CA TYR A 59 -3.82 15.69 1.62
C TYR A 59 -2.59 16.29 2.32
N TYR A 60 -1.45 15.59 2.28
CA TYR A 60 -0.19 16.10 2.78
C TYR A 60 0.44 17.10 1.78
N PRO A 61 1.10 18.16 2.27
CA PRO A 61 1.89 19.03 1.41
C PRO A 61 2.99 18.22 0.73
N LYS A 62 3.21 18.47 -0.57
CA LYS A 62 4.35 17.90 -1.31
C LYS A 62 5.64 18.59 -0.83
N PHE A 63 6.15 18.16 0.31
CA PHE A 63 7.32 18.77 0.94
C PHE A 63 8.59 18.52 0.12
N ALA A 64 9.23 19.59 -0.37
CA ALA A 64 10.59 19.51 -0.94
C ALA A 64 11.68 19.38 0.16
N LYS A 65 11.35 19.73 1.42
CA LYS A 65 12.18 19.55 2.62
C LYS A 65 11.31 19.09 3.78
N LYS A 66 11.72 18.03 4.48
CA LYS A 66 11.06 17.57 5.72
C LYS A 66 11.10 18.69 6.77
N LEU A 67 9.94 19.10 7.30
CA LEU A 67 9.89 19.97 8.49
C LEU A 67 10.37 19.15 9.71
N LYS A 68 10.74 19.81 10.81
CA LYS A 68 11.22 19.11 12.02
C LYS A 68 10.08 18.27 12.61
N ASP A 69 10.32 16.96 12.78
CA ASP A 69 9.49 15.95 13.47
C ASP A 69 7.98 16.29 13.55
N LYS A 70 7.53 16.84 14.69
CA LYS A 70 6.11 17.09 15.03
C LYS A 70 5.43 18.20 14.22
N ASP A 71 6.19 19.01 13.49
CA ASP A 71 5.63 20.03 12.61
C ASP A 71 5.25 19.49 11.24
N MET A 72 5.50 18.21 10.96
CA MET A 72 4.97 17.55 9.77
C MET A 72 3.58 16.97 9.95
N ASP A 73 3.08 16.82 11.19
CA ASP A 73 1.74 16.26 11.43
C ASP A 73 0.66 17.06 10.70
N PHE A 74 -0.20 16.33 10.00
CA PHE A 74 -1.43 16.85 9.41
C PHE A 74 -2.57 16.76 10.42
N GLN A 75 -3.38 17.81 10.53
CA GLN A 75 -4.52 17.84 11.44
C GLN A 75 -5.66 18.70 10.88
N ILE A 76 -6.90 18.25 11.04
CA ILE A 76 -8.13 19.02 10.84
C ILE A 76 -8.92 18.95 12.14
N ASP A 77 -9.16 20.09 12.78
CA ASP A 77 -10.03 20.21 13.94
C ASP A 77 -11.25 21.04 13.58
N ALA A 78 -12.43 20.43 13.61
CA ALA A 78 -13.70 21.11 13.45
C ALA A 78 -14.42 21.23 14.79
N LEU A 79 -14.76 22.46 15.19
CA LEU A 79 -15.52 22.74 16.40
C LEU A 79 -17.02 22.63 16.09
N PHE A 80 -17.61 21.53 16.50
CA PHE A 80 -19.04 21.26 16.46
C PHE A 80 -19.71 21.79 17.73
N TYR A 81 -20.84 22.47 17.57
CA TYR A 81 -21.73 22.84 18.65
C TYR A 81 -23.07 22.11 18.48
N LEU A 82 -23.50 21.46 19.55
CA LEU A 82 -24.71 20.65 19.63
C LEU A 82 -25.79 21.40 20.41
N GLU A 83 -27.01 21.35 19.88
CA GLU A 83 -28.18 21.69 20.67
C GLU A 83 -28.47 20.61 21.72
N SER A 84 -29.26 20.94 22.75
CA SER A 84 -29.55 20.00 23.85
C SER A 84 -30.15 18.68 23.33
N GLU A 85 -31.06 18.76 22.36
CA GLU A 85 -31.69 17.60 21.71
C GLU A 85 -30.66 16.74 20.95
N GLU A 86 -29.66 17.37 20.34
CA GLU A 86 -28.61 16.69 19.57
C GLU A 86 -27.61 16.00 20.50
N LEU A 87 -27.34 16.58 21.66
CA LEU A 87 -26.56 15.94 22.71
C LEU A 87 -27.26 14.68 23.25
N GLU A 88 -28.58 14.73 23.44
CA GLU A 88 -29.38 13.55 23.83
C GLU A 88 -29.31 12.44 22.77
N GLN A 89 -29.40 12.81 21.49
CA GLN A 89 -29.25 11.87 20.38
C GLN A 89 -27.85 11.25 20.33
N LEU A 90 -26.80 12.06 20.47
CA LEU A 90 -25.42 11.57 20.53
C LEU A 90 -25.23 10.59 21.68
N ASN A 91 -25.71 10.93 22.88
CA ASN A 91 -25.64 10.05 24.04
C ASN A 91 -26.40 8.74 23.83
N THR A 92 -27.52 8.77 23.12
CA THR A 92 -28.27 7.56 22.76
C THR A 92 -27.45 6.64 21.85
N ILE A 93 -26.84 7.20 20.80
CA ILE A 93 -25.97 6.46 19.87
C ILE A 93 -24.77 5.87 20.64
N LEU A 94 -24.10 6.67 21.47
CA LEU A 94 -22.93 6.24 22.23
C LEU A 94 -23.27 5.15 23.26
N ASN A 95 -24.41 5.25 23.93
CA ASN A 95 -24.89 4.20 24.85
C ASN A 95 -25.11 2.87 24.11
N GLY A 96 -25.69 2.92 22.90
CA GLY A 96 -25.82 1.73 22.03
C GLY A 96 -24.47 1.11 21.62
N LEU A 97 -23.39 1.89 21.67
CA LEU A 97 -22.02 1.45 21.40
C LEU A 97 -21.23 1.08 22.67
N GLY A 98 -21.89 1.06 23.84
CA GLY A 98 -21.30 0.62 25.11
C GLY A 98 -20.73 1.73 25.99
N VAL A 99 -20.97 3.01 25.68
CA VAL A 99 -20.62 4.13 26.55
C VAL A 99 -21.68 4.30 27.64
N LEU A 100 -21.35 3.89 28.87
CA LEU A 100 -22.31 3.88 29.98
C LEU A 100 -22.59 5.25 30.59
N LYS A 101 -21.63 6.18 30.53
CA LYS A 101 -21.77 7.51 31.13
C LYS A 101 -22.14 8.53 30.04
N PRO A 102 -23.27 9.25 30.18
CA PRO A 102 -23.62 10.28 29.22
C PRO A 102 -22.67 11.46 29.32
N TYR A 103 -22.31 12.01 28.16
CA TYR A 103 -21.55 13.24 28.02
C TYR A 103 -22.46 14.45 28.23
N LYS A 104 -21.87 15.51 28.77
CA LYS A 104 -22.50 16.79 29.09
C LYS A 104 -22.02 17.90 28.17
N SER A 105 -20.84 17.77 27.55
CA SER A 105 -20.37 18.80 26.63
C SER A 105 -21.32 18.92 25.43
N ARG A 106 -21.61 20.15 25.06
CA ARG A 106 -22.32 20.57 23.85
C ARG A 106 -21.34 20.99 22.75
N ALA A 107 -20.10 21.33 23.10
CA ALA A 107 -19.07 21.67 22.14
C ALA A 107 -18.02 20.55 22.01
N TYR A 108 -17.76 20.08 20.79
CA TYR A 108 -16.77 19.03 20.52
C TYR A 108 -15.81 19.44 19.41
N TYR A 109 -14.53 19.16 19.59
CA TYR A 109 -13.58 19.11 18.49
C TYR A 109 -13.64 17.74 17.83
N TYR A 110 -14.21 17.69 16.62
CA TYR A 110 -14.04 16.57 15.71
C TYR A 110 -12.67 16.72 15.04
N SER A 111 -11.75 15.86 15.42
CA SER A 111 -10.34 15.93 15.04
C SER A 111 -9.99 14.77 14.10
N ILE A 112 -9.43 15.07 12.94
CA ILE A 112 -8.80 14.12 12.03
C ILE A 112 -7.31 14.43 12.01
N LYS A 113 -6.48 13.54 12.53
CA LYS A 113 -5.03 13.72 12.62
C LYS A 113 -4.29 12.62 11.87
N CYS A 114 -3.21 12.95 11.15
CA CYS A 114 -2.25 11.97 10.64
C CYS A 114 -0.86 12.32 11.16
N ILE A 115 -0.14 11.35 11.72
CA ILE A 115 1.16 11.57 12.35
C ILE A 115 2.26 11.07 11.43
N TYR A 116 3.21 11.90 11.03
CA TYR A 116 4.30 11.46 10.15
C TYR A 116 5.26 10.50 10.89
N PRO A 117 5.80 9.44 10.26
CA PRO A 117 5.60 8.98 8.87
C PRO A 117 4.38 8.04 8.71
N PHE A 118 3.53 7.92 9.72
CA PHE A 118 2.36 7.06 9.75
C PHE A 118 1.16 7.75 9.10
N ILE A 119 1.05 7.65 7.78
CA ILE A 119 0.09 8.37 6.94
C ILE A 119 -1.29 7.68 6.93
N PHE A 120 -1.91 7.53 8.10
CA PHE A 120 -3.29 7.07 8.24
C PHE A 120 -4.08 8.01 9.18
N PRO A 121 -5.40 8.20 8.95
CA PRO A 121 -6.20 9.09 9.77
C PRO A 121 -6.49 8.49 11.15
N ILE A 122 -6.27 9.29 12.19
CA ILE A 122 -6.68 9.10 13.57
C ILE A 122 -7.80 10.09 13.85
N VAL A 123 -9.00 9.58 14.07
CA VAL A 123 -10.22 10.39 14.23
C VAL A 123 -10.70 10.30 15.66
N SER A 124 -10.97 11.45 16.28
CA SER A 124 -11.44 11.54 17.65
C SER A 124 -12.41 12.70 17.86
N LEU A 125 -13.32 12.54 18.82
CA LEU A 125 -14.14 13.61 19.39
C LEU A 125 -13.56 14.00 20.73
N LYS A 126 -13.18 15.27 20.88
CA LYS A 126 -12.68 15.83 22.14
C LYS A 126 -13.71 16.82 22.71
N PRO A 127 -14.27 16.59 23.90
CA PRO A 127 -15.10 17.57 24.59
C PRO A 127 -14.33 18.90 24.74
N ALA A 128 -14.99 20.01 24.44
CA ALA A 128 -14.37 21.34 24.49
C ALA A 128 -14.69 22.12 25.77
N GLU A 129 -15.74 21.73 26.51
CA GLU A 129 -16.19 22.44 27.71
C GLU A 129 -15.72 21.76 29.01
N PHE A 130 -15.66 20.43 29.02
CA PHE A 130 -15.37 19.63 30.22
C PHE A 130 -14.09 18.83 30.01
N THR A 131 -13.01 19.25 30.66
CA THR A 131 -11.68 18.62 30.52
C THR A 131 -11.59 17.25 31.19
N ASP A 132 -12.53 16.93 32.08
CA ASP A 132 -12.66 15.63 32.75
C ASP A 132 -13.42 14.59 31.92
N GLU A 133 -14.09 15.00 30.84
CA GLU A 133 -14.75 14.08 29.92
C GLU A 133 -13.73 13.44 28.97
N THR A 134 -13.77 12.11 28.90
CA THR A 134 -12.82 11.34 28.09
C THR A 134 -13.08 11.57 26.60
N PRO A 135 -12.04 11.83 25.78
CA PRO A 135 -12.21 11.83 24.33
C PRO A 135 -12.68 10.47 23.79
N ILE A 136 -13.40 10.52 22.68
CA ILE A 136 -13.94 9.33 22.01
C ILE A 136 -13.16 9.12 20.72
N GLY A 137 -12.44 8.01 20.61
CA GLY A 137 -11.88 7.58 19.31
C GLY A 137 -12.98 7.11 18.36
N ILE A 138 -12.89 7.48 17.09
CA ILE A 138 -13.81 7.05 16.03
C ILE A 138 -13.02 6.30 14.95
N GLY A 139 -13.48 5.11 14.59
CA GLY A 139 -12.91 4.32 13.49
C GLY A 139 -12.88 2.83 13.78
N ASN A 140 -12.81 2.03 12.70
CA ASN A 140 -12.75 0.56 12.77
C ASN A 140 -11.39 0.00 12.34
N HIS A 141 -10.51 0.81 11.73
CA HIS A 141 -9.25 0.35 11.17
C HIS A 141 -8.14 0.21 12.22
N TYR A 142 -8.30 0.71 13.45
CA TYR A 142 -7.23 0.68 14.45
C TYR A 142 -7.02 -0.71 15.08
N GLU A 143 -8.06 -1.54 15.13
CA GLU A 143 -8.00 -2.88 15.75
C GLU A 143 -6.89 -3.76 15.16
N LYS A 144 -6.57 -3.56 13.88
CA LYS A 144 -5.49 -4.30 13.19
C LYS A 144 -4.12 -4.08 13.81
N PHE A 145 -3.89 -2.93 14.44
CA PHE A 145 -2.61 -2.61 15.08
C PHE A 145 -2.49 -3.21 16.48
N PHE A 146 -3.61 -3.49 17.16
CA PHE A 146 -3.62 -4.09 18.51
C PHE A 146 -3.63 -5.62 18.51
N LYS A 147 -3.86 -6.27 17.35
CA LYS A 147 -3.66 -7.72 17.18
C LYS A 147 -2.16 -8.06 17.33
N SER A 148 -1.87 -9.19 17.97
CA SER A 148 -0.52 -9.69 18.30
C SER A 148 0.43 -9.58 17.10
N SER A 149 1.72 -9.31 17.34
CA SER A 149 2.78 -9.22 16.34
C SER A 149 2.77 -10.45 15.41
N LEU A 150 2.09 -10.34 14.28
CA LEU A 150 2.02 -11.41 13.29
C LEU A 150 3.41 -11.54 12.66
N ASN A 151 3.96 -12.75 12.69
CA ASN A 151 5.23 -13.00 12.00
C ASN A 151 5.01 -12.92 10.47
N LYS A 152 6.08 -12.81 9.67
CA LYS A 152 6.01 -12.74 8.20
C LYS A 152 5.09 -13.83 7.62
N ARG A 153 5.17 -15.04 8.18
CA ARG A 153 4.41 -16.21 7.72
C ARG A 153 2.92 -16.06 8.04
N ASP A 154 2.55 -15.56 9.21
CA ASP A 154 1.17 -15.35 9.60
C ASP A 154 0.52 -14.25 8.74
N ILE A 155 1.24 -13.16 8.48
CA ILE A 155 0.83 -12.10 7.56
C ILE A 155 0.52 -12.67 6.17
N LEU A 156 1.47 -13.40 5.60
CA LEU A 156 1.32 -13.98 4.26
C LEU A 156 0.17 -15.00 4.21
N THR A 157 -0.06 -15.73 5.29
CA THR A 157 -1.14 -16.72 5.41
C THR A 157 -2.51 -16.05 5.49
N VAL A 158 -2.68 -15.05 6.37
CA VAL A 158 -3.95 -14.32 6.54
C VAL A 158 -4.32 -13.58 5.27
N MET A 159 -3.36 -12.91 4.64
CA MET A 159 -3.57 -12.26 3.34
C MET A 159 -3.95 -13.28 2.27
N GLY A 160 -3.39 -14.50 2.34
CA GLY A 160 -3.63 -15.53 1.34
C GLY A 160 -5.06 -16.01 1.39
N ILE A 161 -5.60 -16.17 2.60
CA ILE A 161 -7.02 -16.52 2.82
C ILE A 161 -7.94 -15.43 2.26
N SER A 162 -7.62 -14.15 2.46
CA SER A 162 -8.42 -13.05 1.91
C SER A 162 -8.37 -13.00 0.38
N ALA A 163 -7.18 -13.16 -0.20
CA ALA A 163 -6.96 -13.18 -1.64
C ALA A 163 -7.73 -14.32 -2.33
N VAL A 164 -7.78 -15.52 -1.74
CA VAL A 164 -8.56 -16.65 -2.26
C VAL A 164 -10.04 -16.28 -2.42
N GLY A 165 -10.61 -15.57 -1.45
CA GLY A 165 -12.00 -15.06 -1.54
C GLY A 165 -12.18 -14.12 -2.74
N ARG A 166 -11.28 -13.16 -2.93
CA ARG A 166 -11.31 -12.21 -4.06
C ARG A 166 -11.08 -12.90 -5.41
N ILE A 167 -10.19 -13.89 -5.48
CA ILE A 167 -9.93 -14.67 -6.70
C ILE A 167 -11.18 -15.48 -7.09
N ARG A 168 -11.91 -16.03 -6.11
CA ARG A 168 -13.19 -16.70 -6.37
C ARG A 168 -14.22 -15.75 -6.98
N ASP A 169 -14.30 -14.52 -6.49
CA ASP A 169 -15.24 -13.53 -7.02
C ASP A 169 -14.86 -13.15 -8.48
N ARG A 170 -13.56 -12.94 -8.74
CA ARG A 170 -13.02 -12.72 -10.10
C ARG A 170 -13.27 -13.89 -11.04
N TYR A 171 -13.24 -15.14 -10.56
CA TYR A 171 -13.61 -16.30 -11.36
C TYR A 171 -15.05 -16.21 -11.88
N PHE A 172 -16.00 -15.78 -11.04
CA PHE A 172 -17.40 -15.67 -11.46
C PHE A 172 -17.61 -14.50 -12.44
N GLU A 173 -16.85 -13.41 -12.30
CA GLU A 173 -16.80 -12.35 -13.30
C GLU A 173 -16.27 -12.89 -14.64
N TYR A 174 -15.13 -13.57 -14.63
CA TYR A 174 -14.47 -14.10 -15.82
C TYR A 174 -15.31 -15.17 -16.52
N LYS A 175 -16.02 -16.01 -15.75
CA LYS A 175 -16.91 -17.04 -16.31
C LYS A 175 -18.00 -16.44 -17.23
N ASN A 176 -18.41 -15.20 -16.99
CA ASN A 176 -19.47 -14.53 -17.75
C ASN A 176 -18.95 -13.74 -18.96
N LEU A 177 -17.64 -13.72 -19.22
CA LEU A 177 -17.06 -13.00 -20.35
C LEU A 177 -17.29 -13.75 -21.68
N ASN A 178 -17.66 -13.00 -22.71
CA ASN A 178 -17.76 -13.52 -24.07
C ASN A 178 -16.37 -13.59 -24.71
N VAL A 179 -15.94 -14.80 -25.06
CA VAL A 179 -14.64 -15.09 -25.67
C VAL A 179 -14.83 -15.67 -27.07
N ARG A 180 -13.91 -15.33 -27.99
CA ARG A 180 -13.91 -15.82 -29.38
C ARG A 180 -13.82 -17.35 -29.42
N GLU A 181 -14.50 -17.97 -30.39
CA GLU A 181 -14.62 -19.44 -30.49
C GLU A 181 -13.27 -20.17 -30.50
N ASP A 182 -12.28 -19.62 -31.20
CA ASP A 182 -10.92 -20.16 -31.33
C ASP A 182 -10.14 -20.14 -30.00
N GLN A 183 -10.52 -19.27 -29.06
CA GLN A 183 -9.87 -19.12 -27.76
C GLN A 183 -10.62 -19.81 -26.60
N LYS A 184 -11.86 -20.28 -26.83
CA LYS A 184 -12.71 -20.85 -25.77
C LYS A 184 -12.08 -22.04 -25.04
N VAL A 185 -11.36 -22.91 -25.75
CA VAL A 185 -10.74 -24.10 -25.15
C VAL A 185 -9.63 -23.71 -24.17
N ILE A 186 -8.76 -22.78 -24.57
CA ILE A 186 -7.66 -22.28 -23.74
C ILE A 186 -8.23 -21.45 -22.57
N TYR A 187 -9.24 -20.63 -22.83
CA TYR A 187 -9.91 -19.83 -21.80
C TYR A 187 -10.59 -20.69 -20.72
N ARG A 188 -11.23 -21.82 -21.10
CA ARG A 188 -11.77 -22.77 -20.14
C ARG A 188 -10.69 -23.40 -19.26
N ARG A 189 -9.55 -23.80 -19.85
CA ARG A 189 -8.39 -24.29 -19.09
C ARG A 189 -7.86 -23.22 -18.12
N TYR A 190 -7.90 -21.94 -18.52
CA TYR A 190 -7.52 -20.83 -17.65
C TYR A 190 -8.48 -20.64 -16.48
N LEU A 191 -9.80 -20.68 -16.73
CA LEU A 191 -10.81 -20.68 -15.67
C LEU A 191 -10.64 -21.85 -14.70
N ASP A 192 -10.23 -23.03 -15.18
CA ASP A 192 -9.93 -24.19 -14.33
C ASP A 192 -8.68 -23.98 -13.46
N VAL A 193 -7.68 -23.24 -13.95
CA VAL A 193 -6.51 -22.80 -13.16
C VAL A 193 -6.97 -21.87 -12.03
N ILE A 194 -7.78 -20.84 -12.35
CA ILE A 194 -8.30 -19.91 -11.34
C ILE A 194 -9.18 -20.67 -10.33
N LYS A 195 -10.04 -21.58 -10.80
CA LYS A 195 -10.89 -22.42 -9.95
C LYS A 195 -10.10 -23.31 -9.01
N SER A 196 -8.97 -23.85 -9.47
CA SER A 196 -8.08 -24.67 -8.65
C SER A 196 -7.47 -23.89 -7.49
N THR A 197 -7.26 -22.56 -7.62
CA THR A 197 -6.66 -21.75 -6.55
C THR A 197 -7.50 -21.70 -5.27
N TYR A 198 -8.82 -21.61 -5.39
CA TYR A 198 -9.73 -21.59 -4.23
C TYR A 198 -10.31 -22.96 -3.87
N ARG A 199 -10.12 -23.97 -4.72
CA ARG A 199 -10.44 -25.38 -4.39
C ARG A 199 -9.33 -26.04 -3.58
N TYR A 200 -8.08 -25.64 -3.81
CA TYR A 200 -6.88 -26.09 -3.12
C TYR A 200 -6.18 -24.91 -2.45
N ASP A 201 -6.97 -24.13 -1.71
CA ASP A 201 -6.57 -22.86 -1.10
C ASP A 201 -5.39 -22.98 -0.16
N GLU A 202 -5.37 -23.97 0.74
CA GLU A 202 -4.26 -24.19 1.68
C GLU A 202 -2.92 -24.41 0.96
N GLU A 203 -2.92 -25.23 -0.11
CA GLU A 203 -1.71 -25.53 -0.88
C GLU A 203 -1.26 -24.32 -1.70
N PHE A 204 -2.21 -23.61 -2.29
CA PHE A 204 -1.97 -22.37 -3.03
C PHE A 204 -1.37 -21.29 -2.13
N ILE A 205 -1.99 -21.02 -0.98
CA ILE A 205 -1.52 -20.03 0.01
C ILE A 205 -0.12 -20.37 0.50
N LYS A 206 0.14 -21.65 0.79
CA LYS A 206 1.46 -22.10 1.25
C LYS A 206 2.54 -21.88 0.19
N LYS A 207 2.27 -22.24 -1.07
CA LYS A 207 3.24 -22.11 -2.18
C LYS A 207 3.48 -20.64 -2.56
N LEU A 208 2.42 -19.85 -2.67
CA LEU A 208 2.50 -18.42 -2.93
C LEU A 208 3.23 -17.70 -1.79
N GLY A 209 2.84 -17.99 -0.54
CA GLY A 209 3.49 -17.45 0.65
C GLY A 209 4.98 -17.78 0.70
N GLN A 210 5.39 -18.99 0.33
CA GLN A 210 6.81 -19.36 0.25
C GLN A 210 7.58 -18.58 -0.84
N ALA A 211 6.95 -18.35 -1.99
CA ALA A 211 7.56 -17.56 -3.07
C ALA A 211 7.82 -16.12 -2.64
N ILE A 212 6.86 -15.50 -1.95
CA ILE A 212 6.97 -14.13 -1.42
C ILE A 212 7.88 -14.07 -0.20
N TYR A 213 7.89 -15.09 0.65
CA TYR A 213 8.73 -15.14 1.85
C TYR A 213 10.23 -15.00 1.52
N ASN A 214 10.63 -15.48 0.35
CA ASN A 214 12.02 -15.44 -0.12
C ASN A 214 12.43 -14.08 -0.72
N ILE A 215 11.50 -13.13 -0.89
CA ILE A 215 11.80 -11.77 -1.33
C ILE A 215 12.25 -10.95 -0.10
N ASP A 216 13.27 -10.12 -0.28
CA ASP A 216 13.79 -9.24 0.77
C ASP A 216 12.72 -8.24 1.23
N ASP A 217 12.66 -8.01 2.54
CA ASP A 217 11.64 -7.14 3.14
C ASP A 217 11.82 -5.67 2.69
N GLY A 218 13.06 -5.22 2.47
CA GLY A 218 13.37 -3.88 1.96
C GLY A 218 12.96 -3.69 0.49
N ASP A 219 13.12 -4.72 -0.33
CA ASP A 219 12.66 -4.69 -1.72
C ASP A 219 11.12 -4.64 -1.81
N ILE A 220 10.42 -5.41 -0.95
CA ILE A 220 8.95 -5.33 -0.84
C ILE A 220 8.52 -3.92 -0.43
N ILE A 221 9.18 -3.31 0.56
CA ILE A 221 8.84 -1.96 1.03
C ILE A 221 9.02 -0.91 -0.07
N ASN A 222 10.00 -1.07 -0.95
CA ASN A 222 10.31 -0.05 -1.96
C ASN A 222 9.53 -0.23 -3.27
N TYR A 223 9.24 -1.46 -3.68
CA TYR A 223 8.83 -1.78 -5.06
C TYR A 223 7.56 -2.64 -5.19
N ALA A 224 6.93 -3.07 -4.09
CA ALA A 224 5.76 -3.97 -4.17
C ALA A 224 4.46 -3.32 -4.69
N ASP A 225 4.47 -2.04 -5.04
CA ASP A 225 3.42 -1.36 -5.79
C ASP A 225 3.60 -1.45 -7.32
N GLU A 226 4.70 -2.04 -7.80
CA GLU A 226 4.97 -2.28 -9.21
C GLU A 226 4.73 -3.76 -9.57
N VAL A 227 3.86 -4.05 -10.54
CA VAL A 227 3.63 -5.43 -11.01
C VAL A 227 4.92 -6.02 -11.59
N GLU A 228 5.67 -5.20 -12.32
CA GLU A 228 6.93 -5.54 -12.97
C GLU A 228 8.01 -5.99 -11.98
N PHE A 229 7.98 -5.49 -10.73
CA PHE A 229 8.89 -5.92 -9.69
C PHE A 229 8.72 -7.42 -9.40
N PHE A 230 7.48 -7.87 -9.19
CA PHE A 230 7.18 -9.28 -8.95
C PHE A 230 7.46 -10.14 -10.18
N LEU A 231 7.11 -9.66 -11.37
CA LEU A 231 7.38 -10.36 -12.63
C LEU A 231 8.87 -10.50 -12.96
N ARG A 232 9.74 -9.67 -12.38
CA ARG A 232 11.20 -9.81 -12.51
C ARG A 232 11.82 -10.66 -11.40
N ASN A 233 11.06 -10.98 -10.35
CA ASN A 233 11.55 -11.77 -9.24
C ASN A 233 11.56 -13.28 -9.57
N ASP A 234 12.73 -13.91 -9.43
CA ASP A 234 12.91 -15.33 -9.75
C ASP A 234 12.02 -16.25 -8.90
N SER A 235 11.83 -15.96 -7.61
CA SER A 235 11.00 -16.81 -6.73
C SER A 235 9.54 -16.77 -7.14
N PHE A 236 9.03 -15.59 -7.48
CA PHE A 236 7.65 -15.42 -7.95
C PHE A 236 7.45 -16.03 -9.34
N ASN A 237 8.38 -15.82 -10.26
CA ASN A 237 8.35 -16.45 -11.58
C ASN A 237 8.38 -17.98 -11.50
N ASN A 238 9.24 -18.54 -10.67
CA ASN A 238 9.33 -19.98 -10.46
C ASN A 238 8.00 -20.55 -9.93
N PHE A 239 7.31 -19.83 -9.06
CA PHE A 239 5.97 -20.20 -8.61
C PHE A 239 4.97 -20.24 -9.77
N LEU A 240 4.91 -19.19 -10.59
CA LEU A 240 4.02 -19.15 -11.76
C LEU A 240 4.31 -20.30 -12.74
N GLU A 241 5.58 -20.62 -12.95
CA GLU A 241 6.02 -21.71 -13.83
C GLU A 241 5.74 -23.12 -13.29
N THR A 242 5.35 -23.26 -12.01
CA THR A 242 4.84 -24.54 -11.50
C THR A 242 3.48 -24.90 -12.09
N ILE A 243 2.74 -23.93 -12.64
CA ILE A 243 1.44 -24.13 -13.27
C ILE A 243 1.66 -24.36 -14.77
N PRO A 244 1.40 -25.58 -15.31
CA PRO A 244 1.75 -25.93 -16.68
C PRO A 244 1.21 -24.97 -17.73
N LEU A 245 -0.05 -24.54 -17.59
CA LEU A 245 -0.70 -23.62 -18.53
C LEU A 245 0.01 -22.26 -18.61
N LEU A 246 0.46 -21.73 -17.47
CA LEU A 246 1.13 -20.42 -17.41
C LEU A 246 2.57 -20.49 -17.93
N LYS A 247 3.18 -21.68 -17.90
CA LYS A 247 4.48 -21.92 -18.53
C LYS A 247 4.38 -21.97 -20.05
N GLU A 248 3.25 -22.46 -20.57
CA GLU A 248 3.00 -22.61 -22.00
C GLU A 248 2.55 -21.29 -22.67
N ASP A 249 1.88 -20.41 -21.92
CA ASP A 249 1.28 -19.17 -22.45
C ASP A 249 1.65 -17.94 -21.60
N GLU A 250 2.51 -17.07 -22.15
CA GLU A 250 2.95 -15.84 -21.47
C GLU A 250 1.82 -14.83 -21.23
N MET A 251 0.82 -14.76 -22.12
CA MET A 251 -0.28 -13.81 -21.97
C MET A 251 -1.12 -14.18 -20.75
N LEU A 252 -1.43 -15.46 -20.58
CA LEU A 252 -2.14 -15.97 -19.40
C LEU A 252 -1.28 -15.88 -18.14
N LYS A 253 0.04 -16.09 -18.23
CA LYS A 253 0.96 -15.89 -17.11
C LYS A 253 0.91 -14.46 -16.59
N ASN A 254 0.98 -13.48 -17.49
CA ASN A 254 0.93 -12.06 -17.12
C ASN A 254 -0.43 -11.64 -16.56
N ASP A 255 -1.52 -12.13 -17.15
CA ASP A 255 -2.87 -11.89 -16.63
C ASP A 255 -3.05 -12.47 -15.22
N PHE A 256 -2.60 -13.71 -15.00
CA PHE A 256 -2.68 -14.36 -13.69
C PHE A 256 -1.78 -13.69 -12.65
N ALA A 257 -0.58 -13.26 -13.03
CA ALA A 257 0.30 -12.49 -12.17
C ALA A 257 -0.32 -11.16 -11.76
N LYS A 258 -0.97 -10.46 -12.70
CA LYS A 258 -1.70 -9.22 -12.43
C LYS A 258 -2.89 -9.45 -11.50
N LEU A 259 -3.66 -10.52 -11.73
CA LEU A 259 -4.73 -10.92 -10.83
C LEU A 259 -4.22 -11.13 -9.39
N ILE A 260 -3.11 -11.88 -9.22
CA ILE A 260 -2.49 -12.08 -7.91
C ILE A 260 -2.01 -10.75 -7.33
N PHE A 261 -1.43 -9.87 -8.15
CA PHE A 261 -0.99 -8.56 -7.70
C PHE A 261 -2.15 -7.74 -7.13
N ASP A 262 -3.23 -7.59 -7.89
CA ASP A 262 -4.39 -6.77 -7.55
C ASP A 262 -5.11 -7.26 -6.28
N VAL A 263 -5.11 -8.57 -6.03
CA VAL A 263 -5.87 -9.18 -4.92
C VAL A 263 -5.04 -9.50 -3.67
N TYR A 264 -3.71 -9.58 -3.81
CA TYR A 264 -2.82 -10.05 -2.75
C TYR A 264 -1.56 -9.19 -2.57
N LEU A 265 -0.81 -8.90 -3.64
CA LEU A 265 0.53 -8.33 -3.51
C LEU A 265 0.54 -6.81 -3.29
N VAL A 266 -0.45 -6.10 -3.82
CA VAL A 266 -0.55 -4.63 -3.72
C VAL A 266 -0.54 -4.13 -2.27
N ASP A 267 -1.06 -4.94 -1.34
CA ASP A 267 -1.15 -4.60 0.09
C ASP A 267 0.14 -4.96 0.87
N LEU A 268 1.08 -5.72 0.28
CA LEU A 268 2.27 -6.20 1.00
C LEU A 268 3.22 -5.07 1.40
N LYS A 269 3.39 -4.05 0.55
CA LYS A 269 4.20 -2.85 0.84
C LYS A 269 3.78 -2.20 2.15
N TRP A 270 2.47 -2.04 2.33
CA TRP A 270 1.90 -1.43 3.53
C TRP A 270 2.07 -2.32 4.77
N ILE A 271 1.83 -3.62 4.64
CA ILE A 271 1.94 -4.51 5.80
C ILE A 271 3.40 -4.66 6.25
N TYR A 272 4.36 -4.62 5.33
CA TYR A 272 5.78 -4.74 5.64
C TYR A 272 6.39 -3.43 6.14
N SER A 273 5.90 -2.28 5.68
CA SER A 273 6.32 -0.98 6.21
C SER A 273 5.85 -0.73 7.65
N VAL A 274 4.77 -1.40 8.08
CA VAL A 274 4.28 -1.36 9.48
C VAL A 274 5.01 -2.37 10.39
N ARG A 275 5.94 -3.18 9.84
CA ARG A 275 6.42 -4.43 10.46
C ARG A 275 7.63 -4.30 11.38
N THR A 276 8.29 -3.15 11.53
CA THR A 276 9.30 -3.08 12.61
C THR A 276 8.58 -3.03 13.96
N SER A 277 9.04 -3.81 14.94
CA SER A 277 8.43 -3.83 16.28
C SER A 277 8.45 -2.45 16.95
N ASN A 278 9.31 -1.55 16.51
CA ASN A 278 9.36 -0.16 16.97
C ASN A 278 8.22 0.66 16.36
N ASP A 279 7.99 0.56 15.05
CA ASP A 279 6.91 1.29 14.36
C ASP A 279 5.53 0.89 14.88
N ILE A 280 5.28 -0.40 15.12
CA ILE A 280 3.98 -0.82 15.67
C ILE A 280 3.78 -0.36 17.12
N VAL A 281 4.86 -0.26 17.91
CA VAL A 281 4.80 0.29 19.27
C VAL A 281 4.53 1.79 19.21
N GLU A 282 5.16 2.51 18.29
CA GLU A 282 4.91 3.94 18.05
C GLU A 282 3.49 4.19 17.55
N ILE A 283 2.99 3.38 16.62
CA ILE A 283 1.60 3.45 16.13
C ILE A 283 0.61 3.18 17.27
N ARG A 284 0.84 2.13 18.08
CA ARG A 284 -0.01 1.85 19.25
C ARG A 284 0.03 2.98 20.26
N LYS A 285 1.20 3.54 20.53
CA LYS A 285 1.38 4.69 21.41
C LYS A 285 0.61 5.90 20.87
N ASN A 286 0.73 6.19 19.58
CA ASN A 286 -0.01 7.27 18.92
C ASN A 286 -1.53 7.07 19.01
N LEU A 287 -2.02 5.85 18.81
CA LEU A 287 -3.44 5.52 18.94
C LEU A 287 -3.92 5.65 20.39
N PHE A 288 -3.12 5.19 21.35
CA PHE A 288 -3.40 5.31 22.78
C PHE A 288 -3.46 6.78 23.22
N GLU A 289 -2.47 7.58 22.84
CA GLU A 289 -2.39 9.03 23.14
C GLU A 289 -3.55 9.83 22.53
N ASN A 290 -4.24 9.28 21.52
CA ASN A 290 -5.40 9.89 20.89
C ASN A 290 -6.73 9.16 21.20
N TYR A 291 -6.77 8.30 22.23
CA TYR A 291 -7.98 7.59 22.70
C TYR A 291 -8.63 6.68 21.66
N CYS A 292 -7.84 6.15 20.71
CA CYS A 292 -8.29 5.29 19.63
C CYS A 292 -8.02 3.79 19.88
N GLU A 293 -7.59 3.40 21.08
CA GLU A 293 -7.40 1.98 21.44
C GLU A 293 -8.69 1.17 21.41
N LYS A 294 -9.83 1.79 21.75
CA LYS A 294 -11.18 1.24 21.72
C LYS A 294 -12.10 2.18 20.95
N ALA A 295 -11.68 2.51 19.73
CA ALA A 295 -12.46 3.41 18.90
C ALA A 295 -13.85 2.82 18.60
N LEU A 296 -14.84 3.70 18.59
CA LEU A 296 -16.22 3.35 18.28
C LEU A 296 -16.47 3.51 16.78
N PHE A 297 -17.31 2.64 16.23
CA PHE A 297 -17.69 2.72 14.83
C PHE A 297 -19.14 2.28 14.63
N SER A 298 -19.95 3.19 14.09
CA SER A 298 -21.27 2.86 13.52
C SER A 298 -21.60 3.85 12.40
N LYS A 299 -22.45 3.43 11.46
CA LYS A 299 -22.95 4.34 10.41
C LYS A 299 -23.75 5.50 11.00
N GLU A 300 -24.51 5.24 12.07
CA GLU A 300 -25.30 6.26 12.76
C GLU A 300 -24.42 7.34 13.38
N LEU A 301 -23.32 6.95 14.05
CA LEU A 301 -22.38 7.89 14.64
C LEU A 301 -21.72 8.78 13.58
N LEU A 302 -21.36 8.21 12.43
CA LEU A 302 -20.78 8.99 11.33
C LEU A 302 -21.80 9.94 10.72
N ASN A 303 -23.01 9.45 10.44
CA ASN A 303 -24.09 10.25 9.86
C ASN A 303 -24.52 11.41 10.76
N PHE A 304 -24.44 11.24 12.08
CA PHE A 304 -24.73 12.30 13.05
C PHE A 304 -23.87 13.54 12.83
N PHE A 305 -22.60 13.37 12.44
CA PHE A 305 -21.66 14.48 12.19
C PHE A 305 -21.68 15.02 10.76
N ASN A 306 -22.55 14.50 9.89
CA ASN A 306 -22.64 15.00 8.51
C ASN A 306 -23.05 16.47 8.49
N THR A 307 -22.28 17.27 7.78
CA THR A 307 -22.52 18.70 7.59
C THR A 307 -22.41 19.10 6.12
N LYS A 308 -22.93 20.29 5.79
CA LYS A 308 -22.83 20.88 4.46
C LYS A 308 -22.23 22.26 4.57
N LEU A 309 -20.91 22.32 4.49
CA LEU A 309 -20.16 23.57 4.44
C LEU A 309 -20.22 24.16 3.04
N THR A 310 -20.45 25.47 2.93
CA THR A 310 -20.55 26.15 1.63
C THR A 310 -19.66 27.38 1.56
N VAL A 311 -19.30 27.75 0.33
CA VAL A 311 -18.54 28.97 0.01
C VAL A 311 -19.41 29.83 -0.89
N ASP A 312 -19.86 30.98 -0.39
CA ASP A 312 -20.55 31.96 -1.23
C ASP A 312 -19.53 32.97 -1.79
N LYS A 313 -19.23 32.85 -3.08
CA LYS A 313 -18.29 33.73 -3.78
C LYS A 313 -18.75 35.19 -3.83
N LYS A 314 -20.04 35.49 -3.62
CA LYS A 314 -20.60 36.85 -3.65
C LYS A 314 -20.48 37.59 -2.32
N LEU A 315 -20.51 36.86 -1.21
CA LEU A 315 -20.34 37.39 0.15
C LEU A 315 -18.87 37.44 0.59
N PHE A 316 -17.99 36.77 -0.15
CA PHE A 316 -16.60 36.57 0.24
C PHE A 316 -15.68 37.68 -0.28
N ASP A 317 -15.08 38.43 0.63
CA ASP A 317 -14.05 39.42 0.31
C ASP A 317 -12.66 38.75 0.21
N TYR A 318 -12.23 38.50 -1.03
CA TYR A 318 -10.92 37.90 -1.34
C TYR A 318 -9.73 38.81 -0.99
N SER A 319 -9.94 40.10 -0.72
CA SER A 319 -8.85 41.06 -0.49
C SER A 319 -8.26 41.00 0.92
N VAL A 320 -9.04 40.54 1.91
CA VAL A 320 -8.64 40.53 3.33
C VAL A 320 -7.83 39.27 3.71
N SER A 321 -8.05 38.16 3.00
CA SER A 321 -7.52 36.83 3.39
C SER A 321 -6.10 36.54 2.89
N ILE A 322 -5.65 37.20 1.83
CA ILE A 322 -4.32 36.97 1.21
C ILE A 322 -3.20 37.73 1.95
N ASN A 323 -3.51 38.89 2.56
CA ASN A 323 -2.52 39.83 3.09
C ASN A 323 -1.81 39.38 4.39
N HIS A 324 -2.28 38.34 5.08
CA HIS A 324 -1.61 37.85 6.30
C HIS A 324 -0.56 36.77 6.05
N PHE A 325 -0.66 36.03 4.94
CA PHE A 325 0.37 35.04 4.58
C PHE A 325 1.62 35.71 4.01
N SER A 326 1.47 36.79 3.25
CA SER A 326 2.61 37.52 2.66
C SER A 326 3.63 38.04 3.68
N ASN A 327 3.25 38.21 4.96
CA ASN A 327 4.10 38.89 5.95
C ASN A 327 4.91 37.94 6.85
N ASN A 328 4.56 36.64 6.92
CA ASN A 328 5.22 35.64 7.79
C ASN A 328 5.65 34.37 7.04
N LEU A 329 5.50 34.34 5.72
CA LEU A 329 5.98 33.25 4.90
C LEU A 329 7.52 33.29 4.86
N ASP A 330 8.17 32.26 5.37
CA ASP A 330 9.58 32.01 5.07
C ASP A 330 9.70 31.84 3.54
N GLU A 331 10.32 32.83 2.91
CA GLU A 331 10.43 32.92 1.45
C GLU A 331 11.18 31.73 0.84
N THR A 332 11.89 30.94 1.65
CA THR A 332 12.56 29.71 1.22
C THR A 332 11.61 28.51 1.09
N ILE A 333 10.41 28.59 1.66
CA ILE A 333 9.38 27.53 1.69
C ILE A 333 8.26 27.83 0.68
N VAL A 334 8.06 29.09 0.33
CA VAL A 334 7.08 29.51 -0.68
C VAL A 334 7.66 29.35 -2.06
N TYR A 335 7.01 28.54 -2.88
CA TYR A 335 7.25 28.55 -4.32
C TYR A 335 6.80 29.91 -4.88
N LYS A 336 7.76 30.83 -5.05
CA LYS A 336 7.53 32.20 -5.58
C LYS A 336 7.55 32.29 -7.11
N GLY A 337 7.71 31.17 -7.81
CA GLY A 337 7.60 31.15 -9.26
C GLY A 337 6.12 31.24 -9.66
N GLU A 338 5.80 32.03 -10.69
CA GLU A 338 4.72 31.59 -11.57
C GLU A 338 5.10 30.18 -12.05
N PRO A 339 4.16 29.20 -12.09
CA PRO A 339 4.45 27.95 -12.75
C PRO A 339 4.77 28.27 -14.22
N GLN A 340 6.06 28.39 -14.52
CA GLN A 340 6.55 28.35 -15.88
C GLN A 340 6.32 26.93 -16.33
N PHE A 341 5.18 26.70 -16.97
CA PHE A 341 5.08 25.63 -17.94
C PHE A 341 6.04 25.99 -19.06
N GLU A 342 7.29 25.54 -18.95
CA GLU A 342 8.12 25.42 -20.14
C GLU A 342 7.40 24.46 -21.07
N LYS A 343 6.82 25.00 -22.14
CA LYS A 343 6.57 24.21 -23.33
C LYS A 343 7.90 23.58 -23.71
N ILE A 344 8.03 22.27 -23.51
CA ILE A 344 9.20 21.48 -23.93
C ILE A 344 9.42 21.53 -25.46
N PHE A 345 8.50 22.16 -26.20
CA PHE A 345 8.65 22.50 -27.60
C PHE A 345 8.38 24.00 -27.81
N GLU A 346 9.44 24.78 -27.88
CA GLU A 346 9.39 26.16 -28.36
C GLU A 346 9.06 26.21 -29.86
N LYS A 347 8.30 27.25 -30.25
CA LYS A 347 8.09 27.62 -31.66
C LYS A 347 9.46 27.93 -32.28
N GLY A 348 9.97 26.99 -33.07
CA GLY A 348 11.32 27.04 -33.64
C GLY A 348 12.06 25.71 -33.58
N ALA A 349 11.56 24.74 -32.79
CA ALA A 349 12.07 23.37 -32.84
C ALA A 349 11.90 22.83 -34.28
N ILE A 350 13.02 22.51 -34.92
CA ILE A 350 13.07 21.93 -36.26
C ILE A 350 12.21 20.66 -36.23
N GLU A 351 11.16 20.61 -37.05
CA GLU A 351 10.36 19.40 -37.21
C GLU A 351 11.32 18.23 -37.48
N PRO A 352 11.27 17.16 -36.68
CA PRO A 352 12.16 16.05 -36.88
C PRO A 352 11.91 15.50 -38.28
N LYS A 353 12.91 15.64 -39.17
CA LYS A 353 12.86 15.00 -40.49
C LYS A 353 12.58 13.54 -40.26
N PHE A 354 11.50 13.05 -40.85
CA PHE A 354 11.17 11.63 -40.85
C PHE A 354 12.36 10.89 -41.47
N VAL A 355 13.16 10.25 -40.63
CA VAL A 355 14.21 9.34 -41.09
C VAL A 355 13.50 8.02 -41.34
N GLU A 356 13.28 7.71 -42.62
CA GLU A 356 12.96 6.35 -43.02
C GLU A 356 13.96 5.40 -42.36
N VAL A 357 13.41 4.44 -41.62
CA VAL A 357 14.17 3.42 -40.92
C VAL A 357 15.03 2.68 -41.95
N LYS A 358 16.33 3.01 -41.99
CA LYS A 358 17.29 2.20 -42.74
C LYS A 358 17.35 0.83 -42.10
N ASP A 359 16.95 -0.16 -42.91
CA ASP A 359 17.03 -1.60 -42.68
C ASP A 359 18.05 -2.02 -41.61
N THR A 360 17.54 -2.48 -40.47
CA THR A 360 18.28 -2.95 -39.29
C THR A 360 18.99 -4.30 -39.48
N LYS A 361 19.15 -4.79 -40.72
CA LYS A 361 19.73 -6.12 -41.00
C LYS A 361 21.27 -6.22 -40.91
N LYS A 362 22.02 -5.12 -40.79
CA LYS A 362 23.51 -5.20 -40.80
C LYS A 362 24.24 -4.91 -39.49
N ILE A 363 23.58 -4.39 -38.45
CA ILE A 363 24.28 -4.02 -37.19
C ILE A 363 24.20 -5.11 -36.11
N ASN A 364 23.19 -5.99 -36.13
CA ASN A 364 22.99 -7.00 -35.08
C ASN A 364 23.85 -8.28 -35.22
N ASN A 365 24.41 -8.58 -36.38
CA ASN A 365 25.13 -9.86 -36.57
C ASN A 365 26.53 -9.90 -35.93
N LYS A 366 27.19 -8.75 -35.69
CA LYS A 366 28.54 -8.73 -35.10
C LYS A 366 28.51 -8.89 -33.58
N LYS A 367 27.59 -8.19 -32.88
CA LYS A 367 27.41 -8.30 -31.42
C LYS A 367 26.82 -9.67 -31.01
N ILE A 368 25.91 -10.23 -31.80
CA ILE A 368 25.32 -11.56 -31.52
C ILE A 368 26.33 -12.69 -31.77
N LYS A 369 27.25 -12.58 -32.74
CA LYS A 369 28.33 -13.57 -32.96
C LYS A 369 29.30 -13.63 -31.77
N THR A 370 29.75 -12.49 -31.26
CA THR A 370 30.64 -12.42 -30.09
C THR A 370 30.00 -12.97 -28.81
N LEU A 371 28.71 -12.73 -28.61
CA LEU A 371 27.96 -13.29 -27.47
C LEU A 371 27.77 -14.81 -27.58
N LYS A 372 27.48 -15.34 -28.78
CA LYS A 372 27.32 -16.80 -29.01
C LYS A 372 28.65 -17.56 -28.92
N GLU A 373 29.78 -16.97 -29.32
CA GLU A 373 31.10 -17.59 -29.16
C GLU A 373 31.55 -17.62 -27.69
N ASN A 374 31.29 -16.56 -26.92
CA ASN A 374 31.57 -16.55 -25.49
C ASN A 374 30.70 -17.58 -24.74
N LEU A 375 29.40 -17.67 -25.05
CA LEU A 375 28.50 -18.67 -24.46
C LEU A 375 28.89 -20.13 -24.80
N LYS A 376 29.46 -20.39 -25.99
CA LYS A 376 29.97 -21.72 -26.34
C LYS A 376 31.24 -22.08 -25.55
N LYS A 377 32.16 -21.13 -25.35
CA LYS A 377 33.38 -21.35 -24.56
C LYS A 377 33.06 -21.63 -23.08
N THR A 378 32.09 -20.93 -22.50
CA THR A 378 31.66 -21.17 -21.11
C THR A 378 31.02 -22.54 -20.94
N LYS A 379 30.14 -22.96 -21.86
CA LYS A 379 29.49 -24.29 -21.81
C LYS A 379 30.47 -25.45 -22.04
N GLU A 380 31.54 -25.27 -22.83
CA GLU A 380 32.59 -26.28 -22.97
C GLU A 380 33.48 -26.40 -21.73
N GLN A 381 33.76 -25.28 -21.05
CA GLN A 381 34.50 -25.30 -19.78
C GLN A 381 33.69 -25.98 -18.66
N GLU A 382 32.38 -25.73 -18.57
CA GLU A 382 31.49 -26.41 -17.63
C GLU A 382 31.40 -27.93 -17.90
N LYS A 383 31.27 -28.35 -19.17
CA LYS A 383 31.27 -29.79 -19.53
C LYS A 383 32.60 -30.47 -19.23
N LYS A 384 33.74 -29.78 -19.39
CA LYS A 384 35.06 -30.32 -19.01
C LYS A 384 35.19 -30.45 -17.49
N ALA A 385 34.73 -29.46 -16.72
CA ALA A 385 34.72 -29.53 -15.26
C ALA A 385 33.82 -30.66 -14.72
N GLU A 386 32.67 -30.89 -15.35
CA GLU A 386 31.74 -31.96 -14.97
C GLU A 386 32.28 -33.36 -15.30
N LYS A 387 32.98 -33.53 -16.43
CA LYS A 387 33.69 -34.77 -16.78
C LYS A 387 34.82 -35.08 -15.78
N VAL A 388 35.61 -34.08 -15.40
CA VAL A 388 36.69 -34.24 -14.40
C VAL A 388 36.12 -34.62 -13.03
N LYS A 389 34.98 -34.04 -12.61
CA LYS A 389 34.27 -34.46 -11.39
C LYS A 389 33.78 -35.91 -11.49
N LYS A 390 33.15 -36.31 -12.60
CA LYS A 390 32.67 -37.68 -12.82
C LYS A 390 33.80 -38.72 -12.86
N GLU A 391 34.98 -38.39 -13.41
CA GLU A 391 36.16 -39.26 -13.37
C GLU A 391 36.77 -39.38 -11.98
N LYS A 392 36.88 -38.29 -11.22
CA LYS A 392 37.33 -38.35 -9.82
C LYS A 392 36.43 -39.24 -8.97
N VAL A 393 35.10 -39.14 -9.13
CA VAL A 393 34.13 -40.01 -8.43
C VAL A 393 34.29 -41.49 -8.83
N LYS A 394 34.47 -41.80 -10.12
CA LYS A 394 34.73 -43.17 -10.58
C LYS A 394 36.04 -43.75 -10.06
N LYS A 395 37.09 -42.94 -9.92
CA LYS A 395 38.39 -43.36 -9.39
C LYS A 395 38.27 -43.71 -7.90
N VAL A 396 37.61 -42.84 -7.12
CA VAL A 396 37.32 -43.10 -5.70
C VAL A 396 36.52 -44.40 -5.53
N MET A 397 35.45 -44.63 -6.31
CA MET A 397 34.67 -45.87 -6.22
C MET A 397 35.44 -47.14 -6.59
N LYS A 398 36.38 -47.06 -7.56
CA LYS A 398 37.25 -48.20 -7.92
C LYS A 398 38.24 -48.51 -6.81
N ASP A 399 38.79 -47.49 -6.17
CA ASP A 399 39.71 -47.66 -5.04
C ASP A 399 38.96 -48.24 -3.83
N THR A 400 37.75 -47.77 -3.51
CA THR A 400 36.92 -48.36 -2.44
C THR A 400 36.59 -49.84 -2.70
N LYS A 401 36.30 -50.22 -3.95
CA LYS A 401 36.04 -51.62 -4.33
C LYS A 401 37.30 -52.50 -4.23
N LYS A 402 38.48 -51.98 -4.58
CA LYS A 402 39.75 -52.70 -4.40
C LYS A 402 40.06 -52.91 -2.92
N THR A 403 39.85 -51.90 -2.08
CA THR A 403 40.05 -52.02 -0.62
C THR A 403 39.09 -53.05 -0.01
N LYS A 404 37.81 -53.05 -0.41
CA LYS A 404 36.85 -54.08 0.03
C LYS A 404 37.25 -55.51 -0.37
N LYS A 405 37.72 -55.71 -1.61
CA LYS A 405 38.22 -57.03 -2.05
C LYS A 405 39.51 -57.47 -1.34
N LYS A 406 40.36 -56.52 -0.93
CA LYS A 406 41.57 -56.81 -0.15
C LYS A 406 41.21 -57.26 1.27
N ILE A 407 40.26 -56.57 1.91
CA ILE A 407 39.71 -56.91 3.23
C ILE A 407 38.98 -58.28 3.19
N GLU A 408 38.24 -58.59 2.13
CA GLU A 408 37.62 -59.93 1.94
C GLU A 408 38.64 -61.05 1.74
N LYS A 409 39.77 -60.79 1.08
CA LYS A 409 40.85 -61.79 0.94
C LYS A 409 41.60 -61.99 2.26
N GLU A 410 41.91 -60.93 3.00
CA GLU A 410 42.59 -61.02 4.31
C GLU A 410 41.70 -61.69 5.38
N SER A 411 40.38 -61.49 5.32
CA SER A 411 39.42 -62.18 6.20
C SER A 411 39.18 -63.66 5.84
N LYS A 412 39.39 -64.06 4.58
CA LYS A 412 39.38 -65.47 4.16
C LYS A 412 40.66 -66.22 4.55
N ILE A 413 41.81 -65.54 4.52
CA ILE A 413 43.10 -66.13 4.95
C ILE A 413 43.08 -66.39 6.47
N LYS A 414 42.52 -65.48 7.27
CA LYS A 414 42.34 -65.67 8.73
C LYS A 414 41.34 -66.78 9.13
N LYS A 415 40.59 -67.36 8.18
CA LYS A 415 39.68 -68.49 8.44
C LYS A 415 40.28 -69.87 8.11
N ILE A 416 41.48 -69.91 7.54
CA ILE A 416 42.16 -71.17 7.17
C ILE A 416 43.19 -71.59 8.23
N ASP A 417 43.68 -70.66 9.06
CA ASP A 417 44.60 -70.95 10.18
C ASP A 417 43.90 -71.02 11.55
N LYS A 418 42.73 -71.68 11.62
CA LYS A 418 42.05 -71.94 12.90
C LYS A 418 41.68 -73.40 13.07
#